data_AF-A0A2V7Y8T8-F1
#
_entry.id   AF-A0A2V7Y8T8-F1
#
_cell.length_a   1.000
_cell.length_b   1.000
_cell.length_c   1.000
_cell.angle_alpha   90.00
_cell.angle_beta   90.00
_cell.angle_gamma   90.00
#
_symmetry.space_group_name_H-M   'P 1'
#
loop_
_entity.id
_entity.type
_entity.pdbx_description
1 polymer ?
#
loop_
_entity_poly.entity_id
_entity_poly.type
_entity_poly.pdbx_seq_one_letter_code
_entity_poly.pdbx_strand_id
1 'polypeptide(L)'
;MTVFGYDYFQDHIAQKGIAAPALLKRTGLWGGGAEYAYEALNLVDGRRTVREIRDALAAIYGPVPLPEVTEYLGDLETIGILQREKSAHAP
;
A
#
# COMPACT_ATOMS: atom_id res chain seq x y z
N MET A 1 -26.69 8.47 4.42
CA MET A 1 -25.73 9.58 4.46
C MET A 1 -24.73 9.33 3.34
N THR A 2 -24.93 9.94 2.18
CA THR A 2 -24.13 9.67 0.98
C THR A 2 -22.89 10.56 1.05
N VAL A 3 -21.74 9.98 1.38
CA VAL A 3 -20.48 10.71 1.34
C VAL A 3 -20.05 10.78 -0.13
N PHE A 4 -19.84 12.00 -0.64
CA PHE A 4 -19.14 12.21 -1.91
C PHE A 4 -17.66 11.94 -1.70
N GLY A 5 -17.26 10.67 -1.76
CA GLY A 5 -15.87 10.24 -1.77
C GLY A 5 -15.62 9.48 -3.07
N TYR A 6 -14.87 10.08 -3.99
CA TYR A 6 -14.34 9.34 -5.12
C TYR A 6 -13.17 8.50 -4.62
N ASP A 7 -13.33 7.18 -4.63
CA ASP A 7 -12.26 6.25 -4.26
C ASP A 7 -11.37 6.02 -5.48
N TYR A 8 -10.41 6.93 -5.67
CA TYR A 8 -9.48 6.88 -6.80
C TYR A 8 -8.81 5.52 -6.93
N PHE A 9 -8.41 4.93 -5.81
CA PHE A 9 -7.70 3.66 -5.81
C PHE A 9 -8.60 2.55 -6.36
N GLN A 10 -9.80 2.37 -5.78
CA GLN A 10 -10.76 1.35 -6.22
C GLN A 10 -11.15 1.53 -7.69
N ASP A 11 -11.40 2.76 -8.12
CA ASP A 11 -11.82 3.03 -9.49
C ASP A 11 -10.72 2.67 -10.50
N HIS A 12 -9.45 2.98 -10.20
CA HIS A 12 -8.34 2.71 -11.13
C HIS A 12 -7.89 1.25 -11.14
N ILE A 13 -7.99 0.53 -10.01
CA ILE A 13 -7.73 -0.92 -10.01
C ILE A 13 -8.86 -1.68 -10.72
N ALA A 14 -10.12 -1.27 -10.56
CA ALA A 14 -11.27 -1.88 -11.21
C ALA A 14 -11.22 -1.73 -12.74
N GLN A 15 -10.82 -0.54 -13.23
CA GLN A 15 -10.58 -0.30 -14.66
C GLN A 15 -9.51 -1.22 -15.26
N LYS A 16 -8.58 -1.72 -14.44
CA LYS A 16 -7.50 -2.64 -14.84
C LYS A 16 -7.84 -4.11 -14.55
N GLY A 17 -9.03 -4.40 -14.01
CA GLY A 17 -9.43 -5.77 -13.64
C GLY A 17 -8.66 -6.35 -12.45
N ILE A 18 -8.06 -5.50 -11.62
CA ILE A 18 -7.29 -5.90 -10.43
C ILE A 18 -8.25 -5.99 -9.24
N ALA A 19 -8.15 -7.06 -8.47
CA ALA A 19 -8.96 -7.24 -7.26
C ALA A 19 -8.49 -6.30 -6.15
N ALA A 20 -9.41 -5.90 -5.26
CA ALA A 20 -9.04 -5.06 -4.12
C ALA A 20 -7.97 -5.75 -3.23
N PRO A 21 -6.81 -5.10 -2.99
CA PRO A 21 -5.68 -5.67 -2.25
C PRO A 21 -6.09 -6.17 -0.87
N ALA A 22 -5.41 -7.23 -0.41
CA ALA A 22 -5.68 -7.83 0.89
C ALA A 22 -5.43 -6.85 2.05
N LEU A 23 -4.45 -5.95 1.90
CA LEU A 23 -4.12 -4.94 2.93
C LEU A 23 -5.32 -4.04 3.27
N LEU A 24 -6.15 -3.68 2.28
CA LEU A 24 -7.35 -2.85 2.47
C LEU A 24 -8.48 -3.58 3.21
N LYS A 25 -8.43 -4.90 3.27
CA LYS A 25 -9.42 -5.75 3.97
C LYS A 25 -8.92 -6.16 5.36
N ARG A 26 -7.70 -5.76 5.74
CA ARG A 26 -7.08 -6.18 6.99
C ARG A 26 -7.86 -5.66 8.19
N THR A 27 -7.99 -6.50 9.21
CA THR A 27 -8.40 -6.08 10.56
C THR A 27 -7.29 -6.47 11.51
N GLY A 28 -6.63 -5.46 12.07
CA GLY A 28 -5.45 -5.62 12.90
C GLY A 28 -5.72 -5.37 14.38
N LEU A 29 -4.63 -5.37 15.15
CA LEU A 29 -4.70 -5.12 16.59
C LEU A 29 -5.02 -3.66 16.91
N TRP A 30 -4.53 -2.72 16.09
CA TRP A 30 -4.60 -1.28 16.36
C TRP A 30 -5.14 -0.45 15.18
N GLY A 31 -5.79 -1.09 14.20
CA GLY A 31 -6.31 -0.43 13.01
C GLY A 31 -7.03 -1.36 12.03
N GLY A 32 -7.73 -0.77 11.06
CA GLY A 32 -8.36 -1.46 9.94
C GLY A 32 -7.59 -1.20 8.63
N GLY A 33 -8.03 -1.85 7.55
CA GLY A 33 -7.30 -1.85 6.29
C GLY A 33 -7.07 -0.46 5.69
N ALA A 34 -7.96 0.49 5.97
CA ALA A 34 -7.78 1.89 5.58
C ALA A 34 -6.57 2.53 6.28
N GLU A 35 -6.42 2.36 7.59
CA GLU A 35 -5.28 2.87 8.36
C GLU A 35 -3.97 2.19 7.92
N TYR A 36 -3.99 0.87 7.70
CA TYR A 36 -2.83 0.13 7.19
C TYR A 36 -2.39 0.64 5.81
N ALA A 37 -3.34 0.84 4.88
CA ALA A 37 -3.05 1.29 3.53
C ALA A 37 -2.57 2.74 3.48
N TYR A 38 -3.17 3.62 4.29
CA TYR A 38 -2.75 5.00 4.43
C TYR A 38 -1.32 5.11 4.96
N GLU A 39 -1.01 4.41 6.04
CA GLU A 39 0.32 4.50 6.64
C GLU A 39 1.39 3.78 5.81
N ALA A 40 1.04 2.66 5.14
CA ALA A 40 1.94 2.02 4.20
C ALA A 40 2.37 2.98 3.09
N LEU A 41 1.45 3.82 2.58
CA LEU A 41 1.75 4.84 1.58
C LEU A 41 2.60 5.98 2.16
N ASN A 42 2.30 6.47 3.38
CA ASN A 42 3.09 7.52 4.04
C ASN A 42 4.55 7.13 4.27
N LEU A 43 4.81 5.84 4.51
CA LEU A 43 6.16 5.31 4.74
C LEU A 43 7.01 5.22 3.46
N VAL A 44 6.40 5.36 2.27
CA VAL A 44 7.10 5.39 0.98
C VAL A 44 7.81 6.73 0.82
N ASP A 45 9.12 6.74 1.07
CA ASP A 45 9.97 7.94 0.99
C ASP A 45 11.04 7.86 -0.11
N GLY A 46 10.97 6.85 -0.98
CA GLY A 46 11.96 6.56 -2.01
C GLY A 46 13.27 5.96 -1.50
N ARG A 47 13.42 5.75 -0.19
CA ARG A 47 14.63 5.17 0.44
C ARG A 47 14.36 3.80 1.03
N ARG A 48 13.18 3.62 1.64
CA ARG A 48 12.80 2.34 2.25
C ARG A 48 12.47 1.28 1.20
N THR A 49 12.93 0.07 1.45
CA THR A 49 12.46 -1.14 0.81
C THR A 49 11.04 -1.51 1.27
N VAL A 50 10.33 -2.33 0.50
CA VAL A 50 9.01 -2.86 0.88
C VAL A 50 9.07 -3.60 2.23
N ARG A 51 10.19 -4.29 2.52
CA ARG A 51 10.40 -4.98 3.79
C ARG A 51 10.50 -4.01 4.96
N GLU A 52 11.27 -2.93 4.82
CA GLU A 52 11.39 -1.89 5.85
C GLU A 52 10.08 -1.16 6.09
N ILE A 53 9.32 -0.88 5.02
CA ILE A 53 7.97 -0.30 5.13
C ILE A 53 7.07 -1.24 5.94
N ARG A 54 7.04 -2.54 5.59
CA ARG A 54 6.27 -3.52 6.35
C ARG A 54 6.70 -3.57 7.81
N ASP A 55 8.00 -3.64 8.08
CA ASP A 55 8.53 -3.74 9.45
C ASP A 55 8.14 -2.51 10.29
N ALA A 56 8.17 -1.30 9.70
CA ALA A 56 7.68 -0.07 10.34
C ALA A 56 6.16 -0.11 10.58
N LEU A 57 5.39 -0.54 9.58
CA LEU A 57 3.93 -0.69 9.71
C LEU A 57 3.56 -1.69 10.80
N ALA A 58 4.33 -2.77 10.93
CA ALA A 58 4.13 -3.79 11.97
C ALA A 58 4.46 -3.29 13.38
N ALA A 59 5.40 -2.35 13.50
CA ALA A 59 5.68 -1.69 14.78
C ALA A 59 4.53 -0.77 15.23
N ILE A 60 3.78 -0.19 14.28
CA ILE A 60 2.64 0.71 14.58
C ILE A 60 1.38 -0.09 14.89
N TYR A 61 1.04 -1.06 14.03
CA TYR A 61 -0.26 -1.71 14.06
C TYR A 61 -0.24 -3.19 14.44
N GLY A 62 0.92 -3.75 14.78
CA GLY A 62 1.10 -5.18 15.04
C GLY A 62 1.37 -5.99 13.75
N PRO A 63 1.47 -7.32 13.83
CA PRO A 63 1.98 -8.15 12.73
C PRO A 63 1.28 -7.89 11.39
N VAL A 64 2.07 -7.71 10.33
CA VAL A 64 1.60 -7.54 8.94
C VAL A 64 2.33 -8.53 8.01
N PRO A 65 1.64 -9.27 7.13
CA PRO A 65 2.28 -10.09 6.12
C PRO A 65 2.96 -9.23 5.05
N LEU A 66 4.22 -9.56 4.73
CA LEU A 66 4.95 -8.91 3.65
C LEU A 66 4.24 -8.99 2.28
N PRO A 67 3.58 -10.10 1.91
CA PRO A 67 2.85 -10.17 0.64
C PRO A 67 1.74 -9.14 0.51
N GLU A 68 0.99 -8.84 1.58
CA GLU A 68 -0.10 -7.85 1.55
C GLU A 68 0.42 -6.43 1.27
N VAL A 69 1.56 -6.08 1.88
CA VAL A 69 2.21 -4.78 1.64
C VAL A 69 2.81 -4.73 0.23
N THR A 70 3.39 -5.83 -0.23
CA THR A 70 3.99 -5.92 -1.58
C THR A 70 2.92 -5.79 -2.66
N GLU A 71 1.80 -6.49 -2.51
CA GLU A 71 0.64 -6.40 -3.38
C GLU A 71 0.13 -4.96 -3.46
N TYR A 72 -0.18 -4.34 -2.31
CA TYR A 72 -0.72 -2.98 -2.27
C TYR A 72 0.19 -1.94 -2.94
N LEU A 73 1.49 -1.95 -2.63
CA LEU A 73 2.44 -1.01 -3.25
C LEU A 73 2.65 -1.30 -4.75
N GLY A 74 2.60 -2.57 -5.17
CA GLY A 74 2.65 -2.96 -6.58
C GLY A 74 1.40 -2.54 -7.36
N ASP A 75 0.23 -2.61 -6.74
CA ASP A 75 -1.02 -2.13 -7.35
C ASP A 75 -0.98 -0.61 -7.51
N LEU A 76 -0.49 0.13 -6.50
CA LEU A 76 -0.24 1.56 -6.59
C LEU A 76 0.74 1.94 -7.72
N GLU A 77 1.79 1.15 -7.92
CA GLU A 77 2.69 1.29 -9.07
C GLU A 77 1.95 1.04 -10.40
N THR A 78 1.11 0.00 -10.44
CA THR A 78 0.34 -0.38 -11.63
C THR A 78 -0.69 0.68 -12.05
N ILE A 79 -1.30 1.38 -11.09
CA ILE A 79 -2.19 2.51 -11.35
C ILE A 79 -1.47 3.86 -11.50
N GLY A 80 -0.13 3.88 -11.41
CA GLY A 80 0.69 5.06 -11.67
C GLY A 80 0.78 6.05 -10.51
N ILE A 81 0.41 5.65 -9.29
CA ILE A 81 0.58 6.46 -8.07
C ILE A 81 2.01 6.38 -7.55
N LEU A 82 2.64 5.21 -7.67
CA LEU A 82 4.04 4.99 -7.31
C LEU A 82 4.87 4.65 -8.53
N GLN A 83 6.18 4.86 -8.40
CA GLN A 83 7.18 4.39 -9.33
C GLN A 83 8.37 3.87 -8.54
N ARG A 84 8.93 2.73 -8.94
CA ARG A 84 10.23 2.31 -8.40
C ARG A 84 11.32 3.25 -8.88
N GLU A 85 12.07 3.80 -7.92
CA GLU A 85 13.35 4.42 -8.22
C GLU A 85 14.25 3.38 -8.89
N LYS A 86 14.72 3.71 -10.10
CA LYS A 86 15.73 2.88 -10.76
C LYS A 86 16.99 3.04 -9.95
N SER A 87 17.44 1.97 -9.28
CA SER A 87 18.76 1.97 -8.66
C SER A 87 19.77 2.37 -9.73
N ALA A 88 20.43 3.52 -9.54
CA ALA A 88 21.55 3.90 -10.38
C ALA A 88 22.58 2.78 -10.25
N HIS A 89 22.79 2.03 -11.31
CA HIS A 89 23.88 1.09 -11.42
C HIS A 89 25.17 1.89 -11.22
N ALA A 90 25.81 1.76 -10.05
CA ALA A 90 27.16 2.26 -9.86
C ALA A 90 28.07 1.43 -10.79
N PRO A 91 28.87 2.07 -11.67
CA PRO A 91 29.84 1.38 -12.51
C PRO A 91 30.96 0.73 -11.68
#